data_AF-A0A1B6AVT8-F1
#
_entry.id   AF-A0A1B6AVT8-F1
#
_cell.length_a   1.000
_cell.length_b   1.000
_cell.length_c   1.000
_cell.angle_alpha   90.00
_cell.angle_beta   90.00
_cell.angle_gamma   90.00
#
_symmetry.space_group_name_H-M   'P 1'
#
loop_
_entity.id
_entity.type
_entity.pdbx_description
1 polymer ?
#
loop_
_entity_poly.entity_id
_entity_poly.type
_entity_poly.pdbx_seq_one_letter_code
_entity_poly.pdbx_strand_id
1 'polypeptide(L)'
;TLLDAAHQQLGGLLVLVWDNVTSHKDAVMRELLQARGAWLTVFCFPPYAPDLNPAEGVWAHLKKSLANLAACTTHQLAGRARTRLKKMQYSADLLDGFIAETGLNLNPP
;
A
#
# COMPACT_ATOMS: atom_id res chain seq x y z
N THR A 1 -0.44 -9.62 -12.87
CA THR A 1 -0.09 -8.39 -12.12
C THR A 1 -0.20 -8.65 -10.62
N LEU A 2 0.22 -7.72 -9.75
CA LEU A 2 0.01 -7.85 -8.30
C LEU A 2 -1.47 -8.08 -7.95
N LEU A 3 -2.38 -7.36 -8.62
CA LEU A 3 -3.83 -7.47 -8.40
C LEU A 3 -4.36 -8.85 -8.79
N ASP A 4 -3.89 -9.42 -9.91
CA ASP A 4 -4.32 -10.76 -10.33
C ASP A 4 -3.82 -11.84 -9.34
N ALA A 5 -2.57 -11.74 -8.89
CA ALA A 5 -2.01 -12.66 -7.91
C ALA A 5 -2.75 -12.55 -6.56
N ALA A 6 -3.08 -11.34 -6.12
CA ALA A 6 -3.88 -11.12 -4.92
C ALA A 6 -5.29 -11.71 -5.05
N HIS A 7 -5.96 -11.52 -6.19
CA HIS A 7 -7.28 -12.08 -6.44
C HIS A 7 -7.26 -13.62 -6.44
N GLN A 8 -6.27 -14.22 -7.11
CA GLN A 8 -6.08 -15.68 -7.11
C GLN A 8 -5.80 -16.24 -5.71
N GLN A 9 -5.01 -15.53 -4.90
CA GLN A 9 -4.65 -15.98 -3.55
C GLN A 9 -5.79 -15.81 -2.54
N LEU A 10 -6.55 -14.72 -2.63
CA LEU A 10 -7.61 -14.39 -1.66
C LEU A 10 -8.98 -14.95 -2.07
N GLY A 11 -9.19 -15.27 -3.35
CA GLY A 11 -10.39 -15.93 -3.84
C GLY A 11 -11.68 -15.10 -3.76
N GLY A 12 -11.58 -13.79 -3.60
CA GLY A 12 -12.73 -12.91 -3.35
C GLY A 12 -12.69 -11.58 -4.10
N LEU A 13 -13.74 -10.78 -3.87
CA LEU A 13 -13.81 -9.40 -4.32
C LEU A 13 -12.71 -8.59 -3.63
N LEU A 14 -12.02 -7.76 -4.39
CA LEU A 14 -10.96 -6.89 -3.88
C LEU A 14 -11.41 -5.44 -3.88
N VAL A 15 -11.19 -4.78 -2.75
CA VAL A 15 -11.33 -3.33 -2.61
C VAL A 15 -9.94 -2.72 -2.59
N LEU A 16 -9.66 -1.89 -3.59
CA LEU A 16 -8.40 -1.16 -3.72
C LEU A 16 -8.61 0.28 -3.31
N VAL A 17 -8.00 0.67 -2.19
CA VAL A 17 -7.97 2.07 -1.75
C VAL A 17 -6.69 2.70 -2.28
N TRP A 18 -6.81 3.81 -3.00
CA TRP A 18 -5.78 4.29 -3.93
C TRP A 18 -5.56 5.80 -3.79
N ASP A 19 -4.30 6.23 -3.79
CA ASP A 19 -3.97 7.66 -3.72
C ASP A 19 -4.13 8.37 -5.08
N ASN A 20 -4.09 9.70 -5.06
CA ASN A 20 -4.44 10.52 -6.22
C ASN A 20 -3.24 11.08 -7.01
N VAL A 21 -2.05 10.46 -6.88
CA VAL A 21 -0.85 10.86 -7.64
C VAL A 21 -1.13 10.80 -9.16
N THR A 22 -0.45 11.64 -9.95
CA THR A 22 -0.74 11.77 -11.39
C THR A 22 -0.42 10.52 -12.19
N SER A 23 0.68 9.81 -11.89
CA SER A 23 1.04 8.53 -12.53
C SER A 23 -0.03 7.44 -12.34
N HIS A 24 -0.76 7.52 -11.24
CA HIS A 24 -1.85 6.63 -10.88
C HIS A 24 -3.13 6.87 -11.69
N LYS A 25 -3.21 7.98 -12.45
CA LYS A 25 -4.37 8.38 -13.25
C LYS A 25 -4.17 8.21 -14.75
N ASP A 26 -3.02 7.68 -15.18
CA ASP A 26 -2.69 7.48 -16.59
C ASP A 26 -3.64 6.45 -17.25
N ALA A 27 -3.84 6.57 -18.55
CA ALA A 27 -4.72 5.75 -19.37
C ALA A 27 -4.42 4.25 -19.20
N VAL A 28 -3.14 3.88 -19.20
CA VAL A 28 -2.70 2.49 -19.01
C VAL A 28 -3.17 1.93 -17.66
N MET A 29 -3.09 2.73 -16.59
CA MET A 29 -3.56 2.31 -15.27
C MET A 29 -5.09 2.18 -15.24
N ARG A 30 -5.81 3.10 -15.89
CA ARG A 30 -7.27 3.04 -15.97
C ARG A 30 -7.75 1.80 -16.72
N GLU A 31 -7.13 1.48 -17.85
CA GLU A 31 -7.43 0.27 -18.63
C GLU A 31 -7.16 -1.00 -17.81
N LEU A 32 -6.02 -1.03 -17.09
CA LEU A 32 -5.67 -2.15 -16.21
C LEU A 32 -6.73 -2.36 -15.11
N LEU A 33 -7.20 -1.29 -14.48
CA LEU A 33 -8.24 -1.38 -13.44
C LEU A 33 -9.60 -1.76 -14.04
N GLN A 34 -10.00 -1.17 -15.17
CA GLN A 34 -11.27 -1.46 -15.85
C GLN A 34 -11.38 -2.91 -16.31
N ALA A 35 -10.29 -3.49 -16.84
CA ALA A 35 -10.25 -4.89 -17.24
C ALA A 35 -10.53 -5.87 -16.08
N ARG A 36 -10.52 -5.40 -14.83
CA ARG A 36 -10.72 -6.18 -13.60
C ARG A 36 -12.02 -5.83 -12.87
N GLY A 37 -12.88 -4.98 -13.46
CA GLY A 37 -14.09 -4.47 -12.81
C GLY A 37 -15.09 -5.54 -12.37
N ALA A 38 -14.99 -6.78 -12.88
CA ALA A 38 -15.80 -7.92 -12.43
C ALA A 38 -15.51 -8.35 -10.98
N TRP A 39 -14.31 -8.09 -10.47
CA TRP A 39 -13.88 -8.51 -9.12
C TRP A 39 -13.12 -7.43 -8.33
N LEU A 40 -12.80 -6.29 -8.96
CA LEU A 40 -12.05 -5.19 -8.36
C LEU A 40 -12.93 -3.94 -8.24
N THR A 41 -13.06 -3.42 -7.02
CA THR A 41 -13.63 -2.10 -6.74
C THR A 41 -12.52 -1.16 -6.31
N VAL A 42 -12.47 0.06 -6.87
CA VAL A 42 -11.42 1.04 -6.58
C VAL A 42 -12.04 2.27 -5.90
N PHE A 43 -11.50 2.66 -4.76
CA PHE A 43 -11.81 3.92 -4.07
C PHE A 43 -10.59 4.81 -4.05
N CYS A 44 -10.74 6.05 -4.53
CA CYS A 44 -9.68 7.05 -4.46
C CYS A 44 -9.85 7.92 -3.22
N PHE A 45 -8.74 8.23 -2.53
CA PHE A 45 -8.76 9.24 -1.47
C PHE A 45 -9.09 10.63 -2.02
N PRO A 46 -9.68 11.54 -1.22
CA PRO A 46 -9.71 12.95 -1.56
C PRO A 46 -8.30 13.49 -1.88
N PRO A 47 -8.18 14.50 -2.75
CA PRO A 47 -6.91 15.19 -2.94
C PRO A 47 -6.34 15.68 -1.61
N TYR A 48 -5.03 15.56 -1.42
CA TYR A 48 -4.32 16.04 -0.23
C TYR A 48 -4.80 15.44 1.10
N ALA A 49 -5.26 14.19 1.10
CA ALA A 49 -5.64 13.45 2.32
C ALA A 49 -4.64 12.30 2.66
N PRO A 50 -3.36 12.61 2.94
CA PRO A 50 -2.36 11.59 3.27
C PRO A 50 -2.63 10.93 4.63
N ASP A 51 -3.31 11.62 5.54
CA ASP A 51 -3.77 11.16 6.84
C ASP A 51 -4.75 9.97 6.76
N LEU A 52 -5.47 9.85 5.63
CA LEU A 52 -6.36 8.71 5.39
C LEU A 52 -5.63 7.49 4.78
N ASN A 53 -4.38 7.63 4.35
CA ASN A 53 -3.66 6.59 3.64
C ASN A 53 -2.74 5.79 4.58
N PRO A 54 -3.07 4.52 4.92
CA PRO A 54 -2.25 3.73 5.85
C PRO A 54 -0.86 3.42 5.30
N ALA A 55 -0.66 3.52 3.98
CA ALA A 55 0.67 3.39 3.38
C ALA A 55 1.63 4.49 3.86
N GLU A 56 1.15 5.68 4.23
CA GLU A 56 1.99 6.75 4.79
C GLU A 56 2.57 6.33 6.15
N GLY A 57 1.81 5.64 6.99
CA GLY A 57 2.28 5.05 8.25
C GLY A 57 3.38 4.00 8.01
N VAL A 58 3.18 3.13 7.02
CA VAL A 58 4.18 2.15 6.57
C VAL A 58 5.47 2.87 6.14
N TRP A 59 5.36 3.92 5.34
CA TRP A 59 6.52 4.70 4.86
C TRP A 59 7.23 5.44 6.00
N ALA A 60 6.49 6.07 6.90
CA ALA A 60 7.04 6.76 8.06
C ALA A 60 7.81 5.79 8.96
N HIS A 61 7.23 4.62 9.25
CA HIS A 61 7.86 3.58 10.05
C HIS A 61 9.13 3.04 9.36
N LEU A 62 9.06 2.76 8.06
CA LEU A 62 10.21 2.29 7.28
C LEU A 62 11.35 3.32 7.34
N LYS A 63 11.07 4.59 7.03
CA LYS A 63 12.06 5.68 7.05
C LYS A 63 12.69 5.82 8.43
N LYS A 64 11.90 5.80 9.50
CA LYS A 64 12.41 5.85 10.88
C LYS A 64 13.35 4.68 11.19
N SER A 65 13.02 3.47 10.72
CA SER A 65 13.86 2.28 10.90
C SER A 65 15.20 2.33 10.12
N LEU A 66 15.30 3.22 9.13
CA LEU A 66 16.46 3.42 8.27
C LEU A 66 17.26 4.70 8.60
N ALA A 67 16.77 5.56 9.49
CA ALA A 67 17.32 6.90 9.73
C ALA A 67 18.82 6.92 10.09
N ASN A 68 19.32 5.87 10.75
CA ASN A 68 20.73 5.74 11.15
C ASN A 68 21.54 4.80 10.24
N LEU A 69 21.00 4.42 9.08
CA LEU A 69 21.70 3.56 8.14
C LEU A 69 22.67 4.37 7.27
N ALA A 70 23.97 4.21 7.51
CA ALA A 70 25.02 4.76 6.65
C ALA A 70 25.24 3.88 5.40
N ALA A 71 24.23 3.74 4.55
CA ALA A 71 24.36 2.99 3.30
C ALA A 71 25.21 3.77 2.30
N CYS A 72 26.23 3.13 1.74
CA CYS A 72 27.13 3.75 0.75
C CYS A 72 26.64 3.58 -0.69
N THR A 73 25.60 2.76 -0.91
CA THR A 73 25.01 2.54 -2.24
C THR A 73 23.50 2.41 -2.17
N THR A 74 22.84 2.73 -3.28
CA THR A 74 21.40 2.52 -3.46
C THR A 74 21.03 1.04 -3.37
N HIS A 75 21.91 0.13 -3.78
CA HIS A 75 21.70 -1.32 -3.64
C HIS A 75 21.63 -1.75 -2.17
N GLN A 76 22.56 -1.26 -1.33
CA GLN A 76 22.56 -1.54 0.10
C GLN A 76 21.30 -0.99 0.78
N LEU A 77 20.91 0.25 0.44
CA LEU A 77 19.68 0.86 0.94
C LEU A 77 18.44 0.05 0.53
N ALA A 78 18.33 -0.31 -0.75
CA ALA A 78 17.21 -1.10 -1.27
C ALA A 78 17.12 -2.48 -0.62
N GLY A 79 18.26 -3.18 -0.46
CA GLY A 79 18.31 -4.47 0.24
C GLY A 79 17.82 -4.35 1.69
N ARG A 80 18.22 -3.28 2.39
CA ARG A 80 17.79 -3.04 3.77
C ARG A 80 16.31 -2.67 3.85
N ALA A 81 15.83 -1.80 2.96
CA ALA A 81 14.43 -1.43 2.87
C ALA A 81 13.53 -2.65 2.62
N ARG A 82 13.87 -3.51 1.65
CA ARG A 82 13.15 -4.77 1.38
C ARG A 82 13.11 -5.69 2.59
N THR A 83 14.25 -5.83 3.28
CA THR A 83 14.32 -6.67 4.49
C THR A 83 13.39 -6.14 5.58
N ARG A 84 13.32 -4.82 5.77
CA ARG A 84 12.45 -4.18 6.77
C ARG A 84 10.98 -4.31 6.40
N LEU A 85 10.62 -4.01 5.15
CA LEU A 85 9.26 -4.23 4.63
C LEU A 85 8.81 -5.69 4.78
N LYS A 86 9.70 -6.65 4.49
CA LYS A 86 9.39 -8.08 4.65
C LYS A 86 9.15 -8.47 6.11
N LYS A 87 9.85 -7.84 7.07
CA LYS A 87 9.58 -8.04 8.50
C LYS A 87 8.23 -7.46 8.90
N MET A 88 7.90 -6.26 8.42
CA MET A 88 6.60 -5.62 8.68
C MET A 88 5.45 -6.46 8.13
N GLN A 89 5.62 -7.09 6.97
CA GLN A 89 4.63 -7.99 6.38
C GLN A 89 4.20 -9.14 7.32
N TYR A 90 5.09 -9.61 8.19
CA TYR A 90 4.80 -10.72 9.12
C TYR A 90 4.31 -10.26 10.49
N SER A 91 4.03 -8.96 10.68
CA SER A 91 3.60 -8.39 11.96
C SER A 91 2.19 -7.83 11.83
N ALA A 92 1.18 -8.69 12.00
CA ALA A 92 -0.24 -8.32 11.86
C ALA A 92 -0.61 -7.08 12.70
N ASP A 93 -0.28 -7.08 14.00
CA ASP A 93 -0.58 -5.97 14.91
C ASP A 93 -0.01 -4.62 14.44
N LEU A 94 1.15 -4.64 13.77
CA LEU A 94 1.77 -3.43 13.24
C LEU A 94 1.01 -2.92 12.01
N LEU A 95 0.59 -3.84 11.13
CA LEU A 95 -0.19 -3.50 9.95
C LEU A 95 -1.58 -2.98 10.36
N ASP A 96 -2.21 -3.62 11.33
CA ASP A 96 -3.50 -3.19 11.89
C ASP A 96 -3.37 -1.82 12.55
N GLY A 97 -2.26 -1.56 13.25
CA GLY A 97 -1.95 -0.24 13.82
C GLY A 97 -1.90 0.88 12.78
N PHE A 98 -1.31 0.65 11.60
CA PHE A 98 -1.29 1.66 10.53
C PHE A 98 -2.68 1.95 9.98
N ILE A 99 -3.55 0.94 9.92
CA ILE A 99 -4.94 1.12 9.49
C ILE A 99 -5.71 1.90 10.55
N ALA A 100 -5.57 1.50 11.82
CA ALA A 100 -6.23 2.17 12.94
C ALA A 100 -5.86 3.66 13.06
N GLU A 101 -4.60 4.03 12.77
CA GLU A 101 -4.14 5.43 12.79
C GLU A 101 -4.91 6.33 11.82
N THR A 102 -5.40 5.78 10.70
CA THR A 102 -6.18 6.54 9.69
C THR A 102 -7.65 6.74 10.07
N GLY A 103 -8.14 6.07 11.12
CA GLY A 103 -9.56 6.05 11.46
C GLY A 103 -10.44 5.28 10.47
N LEU A 104 -9.86 4.58 9.48
CA LEU A 104 -10.61 3.72 8.56
C LEU A 104 -11.21 2.53 9.32
N ASN A 105 -12.53 2.42 9.31
CA ASN A 105 -13.23 1.26 9.83
C ASN A 105 -13.37 0.20 8.74
N LEU A 106 -12.76 -0.96 8.94
CA LEU A 106 -12.83 -2.09 8.02
C LEU A 106 -14.06 -2.98 8.26
N ASN A 107 -14.82 -2.74 9.32
CA ASN A 107 -16.06 -3.45 9.55
C ASN A 107 -17.15 -2.90 8.60
N PRO A 108 -17.98 -3.78 8.02
CA PRO A 108 -19.16 -3.33 7.32
C PRO A 108 -20.07 -2.54 8.30
N PRO A 109 -20.79 -1.52 7.79
CA PRO A 109 -21.78 -0.79 8.58
C PRO A 109 -22.92 -1.69 9.09
#